data_AF-A0A2A5V5H3-F1
#
_entry.id   AF-A0A2A5V5H3-F1
#
_cell.length_a   1.000
_cell.length_b   1.000
_cell.length_c   1.000
_cell.angle_alpha   90.00
_cell.angle_beta   90.00
_cell.angle_gamma   90.00
#
_symmetry.space_group_name_H-M   'P 1'
#
loop_
_entity.id
_entity.type
_entity.pdbx_description
1 polymer ?
#
loop_
_entity_poly.entity_id
_entity_poly.type
_entity_poly.pdbx_seq_one_letter_code
_entity_poly.pdbx_strand_id
1 'polypeptide(L)'
;MQYWLMKSEPDVWSIDQQKKSGKKGAPWDGVRNYQAAKNLKSMKKGDLCFFYHSNIGKEIVGIVEVIREYYLDKTDKSGRFVAVNVRFKEKLKTPITLESIKMNKKLSHLSLIKQSRLSVMPIDSKSWKILNNMSRINS
;
A
#
# COMPACT_ATOMS: atom_id res chain seq x y z
N MET A 1 14.93 -3.67 5.06
CA MET A 1 13.63 -3.85 4.39
C MET A 1 12.57 -3.28 5.31
N GLN A 2 11.80 -2.31 4.83
CA GLN A 2 10.67 -1.70 5.53
C GLN A 2 9.36 -2.19 4.94
N TYR A 3 8.28 -1.99 5.70
CA TYR A 3 6.93 -2.35 5.28
C TYR A 3 6.02 -1.13 5.20
N TRP A 4 5.13 -1.15 4.23
CA TRP A 4 4.24 -0.03 3.94
C TRP A 4 2.83 -0.52 3.65
N LEU A 5 1.88 0.41 3.61
CA LEU A 5 0.55 0.20 3.05
C LEU A 5 0.25 1.34 2.09
N MET A 6 -0.29 0.98 0.92
CA MET A 6 -0.59 1.89 -0.19
C MET A 6 -2.06 1.70 -0.60
N LYS A 7 -2.84 2.77 -0.53
CA LYS A 7 -4.26 2.77 -0.86
C LYS A 7 -4.47 3.04 -2.34
N SER A 8 -5.34 2.26 -2.96
CA SER A 8 -5.77 2.41 -4.35
C SER A 8 -7.27 2.15 -4.44
N GLU A 9 -8.00 2.90 -5.26
CA GLU A 9 -9.41 2.65 -5.52
C GLU A 9 -9.52 1.57 -6.61
N PRO A 10 -10.22 0.45 -6.37
CA PRO A 10 -10.17 -0.70 -7.27
C PRO A 10 -10.82 -0.47 -8.64
N ASP A 11 -11.72 0.50 -8.75
CA ASP A 11 -12.33 0.97 -9.99
C ASP A 11 -11.37 1.83 -10.85
N VAL A 12 -10.36 2.46 -10.22
CA VAL A 12 -9.30 3.20 -10.90
C VAL A 12 -8.08 2.30 -11.17
N TRP A 13 -7.58 1.63 -10.12
CA TRP A 13 -6.43 0.74 -10.19
C TRP A 13 -6.53 -0.40 -9.17
N SER A 14 -6.86 -1.60 -9.65
CA SER A 14 -7.01 -2.83 -8.86
C SER A 14 -5.72 -3.65 -8.77
N ILE A 15 -5.66 -4.55 -7.80
CA ILE A 15 -4.55 -5.52 -7.68
C ILE A 15 -4.41 -6.42 -8.92
N ASP A 16 -5.50 -6.71 -9.63
CA ASP A 16 -5.45 -7.54 -10.84
C ASP A 16 -4.88 -6.76 -12.04
N GLN A 17 -5.16 -5.46 -12.16
CA GLN A 17 -4.45 -4.57 -13.10
C GLN A 17 -2.97 -4.47 -12.74
N GLN A 18 -2.65 -4.33 -11.44
CA GLN A 18 -1.27 -4.34 -10.96
C GLN A 18 -0.55 -5.65 -11.31
N LYS A 19 -1.21 -6.81 -11.21
CA LYS A 19 -0.66 -8.10 -11.64
C LYS A 19 -0.40 -8.13 -13.16
N LYS A 20 -1.33 -7.61 -13.95
CA LYS A 20 -1.19 -7.50 -15.43
C LYS A 20 -0.04 -6.59 -15.86
N SER A 21 0.35 -5.60 -15.05
CA SER A 21 1.52 -4.74 -15.34
C SER A 21 2.86 -5.51 -15.37
N GLY A 22 2.90 -6.72 -14.80
CA GLY A 22 4.03 -7.64 -14.87
C GLY A 22 5.31 -7.07 -14.28
N LYS A 23 6.46 -7.47 -14.86
CA LYS A 23 7.80 -7.13 -14.35
C LYS A 23 8.12 -5.63 -14.40
N LYS A 24 7.46 -4.88 -15.31
CA LYS A 24 7.62 -3.43 -15.42
C LYS A 24 7.00 -2.70 -14.22
N GLY A 25 6.04 -3.33 -13.55
CA GLY A 25 5.27 -2.72 -12.49
C GLY A 25 4.44 -1.54 -12.99
N ALA A 26 4.00 -0.70 -12.05
CA ALA A 26 3.26 0.52 -12.31
C ALA A 26 3.81 1.67 -11.46
N PRO A 27 3.74 2.91 -11.97
CA PRO A 27 4.01 4.08 -11.16
C PRO A 27 2.96 4.20 -10.05
N TRP A 28 3.40 4.61 -8.86
CA TRP A 28 2.52 5.04 -7.78
C TRP A 28 2.54 6.56 -7.69
N ASP A 29 1.87 7.18 -8.65
CA ASP A 29 1.75 8.63 -8.82
C ASP A 29 0.46 9.17 -8.17
N GLY A 30 0.14 10.45 -8.42
CA GLY A 30 -1.09 11.08 -7.94
C GLY A 30 -1.09 11.40 -6.44
N VAL A 31 -0.02 11.09 -5.70
CA VAL A 31 0.10 11.42 -4.28
C VAL A 31 0.30 12.93 -4.10
N ARG A 32 -0.66 13.59 -3.44
CA ARG A 32 -0.65 15.04 -3.16
C ARG A 32 -0.67 15.39 -1.67
N ASN A 33 -0.51 14.39 -0.81
CA ASN A 33 -0.37 14.58 0.63
C ASN A 33 1.13 14.61 0.99
N TYR A 34 1.59 15.66 1.69
CA TYR A 34 3.01 15.85 2.04
C TYR A 34 3.58 14.71 2.88
N GLN A 35 2.82 14.17 3.82
CA GLN A 35 3.26 13.05 4.65
C GLN A 35 3.35 11.75 3.82
N ALA A 36 2.37 11.48 2.97
CA ALA A 36 2.42 10.35 2.04
C ALA A 36 3.60 10.47 1.07
N ALA A 37 3.86 11.67 0.53
CA ALA A 37 5.01 11.94 -0.32
C ALA A 37 6.34 11.74 0.41
N LYS A 38 6.43 12.16 1.68
CA LYS A 38 7.58 11.87 2.53
C LYS A 38 7.78 10.36 2.72
N ASN A 39 6.70 9.60 2.90
CA ASN A 39 6.76 8.13 3.00
C ASN A 39 7.28 7.51 1.70
N LEU A 40 6.80 7.97 0.54
CA LEU A 40 7.32 7.54 -0.77
C LEU A 40 8.82 7.82 -0.93
N LYS A 41 9.30 9.00 -0.49
CA LYS A 41 10.74 9.34 -0.52
C LYS A 41 11.60 8.42 0.36
N SER A 42 11.01 7.87 1.42
CA SER A 42 11.70 6.96 2.35
C SER A 42 11.74 5.51 1.89
N MET A 43 10.96 5.14 0.86
CA MET A 43 10.93 3.77 0.35
C MET A 43 12.24 3.41 -0.35
N LYS A 44 12.67 2.16 -0.15
CA LYS A 44 13.84 1.57 -0.80
C LYS A 44 13.46 0.41 -1.69
N LYS A 45 14.28 0.17 -2.72
CA LYS A 45 14.07 -0.98 -3.61
C LYS A 45 14.05 -2.28 -2.79
N GLY A 46 13.04 -3.12 -3.02
CA GLY A 46 12.81 -4.35 -2.27
C GLY A 46 11.92 -4.19 -1.03
N ASP A 47 11.55 -2.97 -0.63
CA ASP A 47 10.52 -2.78 0.39
C ASP A 47 9.18 -3.35 -0.07
N LEU A 48 8.41 -3.89 0.87
CA LEU A 48 7.12 -4.52 0.61
C LEU A 48 5.98 -3.64 1.09
N CYS A 49 4.92 -3.58 0.30
CA CYS A 49 3.76 -2.75 0.57
C CYS A 49 2.49 -3.58 0.49
N PHE A 50 1.62 -3.46 1.48
CA PHE A 50 0.25 -3.93 1.36
C PHE A 50 -0.51 -3.07 0.33
N PHE A 51 -1.16 -3.73 -0.62
CA PHE A 51 -2.07 -3.11 -1.56
C PHE A 51 -3.47 -3.11 -0.95
N TYR A 52 -3.96 -1.93 -0.59
CA TYR A 52 -5.24 -1.74 0.07
C TYR A 52 -6.25 -1.12 -0.88
N HIS A 53 -7.40 -1.78 -1.08
CA HIS A 53 -8.53 -1.19 -1.79
C HIS A 53 -9.23 -0.17 -0.90
N SER A 54 -9.25 1.10 -1.33
CA SER A 54 -9.98 2.19 -0.67
C SER A 54 -11.33 2.46 -1.33
N ASN A 55 -12.21 3.16 -0.60
CA ASN A 55 -13.60 3.47 -0.95
C ASN A 55 -14.51 2.24 -1.14
N ILE A 56 -14.18 1.37 -2.09
CA ILE A 56 -14.84 0.10 -2.37
C ILE A 56 -14.02 -1.04 -1.75
N GLY A 57 -14.70 -2.01 -1.11
CA GLY A 57 -14.08 -3.14 -0.42
C GLY A 57 -13.47 -2.77 0.95
N LYS A 58 -12.60 -1.75 1.01
CA LYS A 58 -11.90 -1.33 2.24
C LYS A 58 -11.12 -2.47 2.87
N GLU A 59 -10.19 -3.04 2.12
CA GLU A 59 -9.49 -4.27 2.49
C GLU A 59 -8.08 -4.34 1.91
N ILE A 60 -7.19 -5.08 2.57
CA ILE A 60 -5.90 -5.46 2.01
C ILE A 60 -6.10 -6.68 1.13
N VAL A 61 -5.70 -6.61 -0.13
CA VAL A 61 -5.93 -7.68 -1.12
C VAL A 61 -4.67 -8.33 -1.65
N GLY A 62 -3.50 -7.73 -1.39
CA GLY A 62 -2.24 -8.21 -1.94
C GLY A 62 -1.03 -7.49 -1.39
N ILE A 63 0.12 -7.89 -1.92
CA ILE A 63 1.43 -7.32 -1.63
C ILE A 63 2.06 -6.90 -2.95
N VAL A 64 2.67 -5.72 -2.93
CA VAL A 64 3.54 -5.20 -3.99
C VAL A 64 4.94 -4.94 -3.45
N GLU A 65 5.91 -4.86 -4.34
CA GLU A 65 7.32 -4.61 -4.02
C GLU A 65 7.79 -3.35 -4.74
N VAL A 66 8.52 -2.49 -4.05
CA VAL A 66 9.15 -1.30 -4.63
C VAL A 66 10.30 -1.73 -5.55
N ILE A 67 10.20 -1.40 -6.84
CA ILE A 67 11.21 -1.74 -7.86
C ILE A 67 12.00 -0.54 -8.34
N ARG A 68 11.51 0.68 -8.07
CA ARG A 68 12.20 1.95 -8.32
C ARG A 68 11.92 2.89 -7.16
N GLU A 69 12.99 3.46 -6.59
CA GLU A 69 12.90 4.51 -5.57
C GLU A 69 12.28 5.79 -6.15
N TYR A 70 12.11 6.80 -5.30
CA TYR A 70 11.34 7.99 -5.67
C TYR A 70 11.93 8.73 -6.88
N TYR A 71 11.04 9.28 -7.68
CA TYR A 71 11.33 10.21 -8.76
C TYR A 71 10.21 11.26 -8.82
N LEU A 72 10.43 12.37 -9.52
CA LEU A 72 9.41 13.42 -9.66
C LEU A 72 8.16 12.87 -10.36
N ASP A 73 7.00 13.11 -9.75
CA ASP A 73 5.72 12.69 -10.31
C ASP A 73 5.41 13.52 -11.57
N LYS A 74 5.37 12.86 -12.73
CA LYS A 74 5.09 13.51 -14.02
C LYS A 74 3.67 14.07 -14.11
N THR A 75 2.76 13.59 -13.27
CA THR A 75 1.38 14.08 -13.19
C THR A 75 1.26 15.33 -12.32
N ASP A 76 2.31 15.70 -11.57
CA ASP A 76 2.35 16.92 -10.77
C ASP A 76 2.97 18.08 -11.55
N LYS A 77 2.12 18.97 -12.07
CA LYS A 77 2.55 20.18 -12.77
C LYS A 77 3.36 21.14 -11.90
N SER A 78 3.29 21.04 -10.57
CA SER A 78 4.06 21.89 -9.65
C SER A 78 5.50 21.41 -9.44
N GLY A 79 5.82 20.17 -9.83
CA GLY A 79 7.16 19.58 -9.69
C GLY A 79 7.60 19.33 -8.24
N ARG A 80 6.67 19.24 -7.29
CA ARG A 80 6.93 19.11 -5.85
C ARG A 80 6.77 17.67 -5.34
N PHE A 81 5.84 16.94 -5.93
CA PHE A 81 5.47 15.59 -5.51
C PHE A 81 6.27 14.52 -6.24
N VAL A 82 6.29 13.33 -5.62
CA VAL A 82 7.09 12.20 -6.09
C VAL A 82 6.22 10.96 -6.27
N ALA A 83 6.72 10.05 -7.08
CA ALA A 83 6.18 8.71 -7.29
C ALA A 83 7.30 7.67 -7.11
N VAL A 84 6.92 6.42 -6.90
CA VAL A 84 7.80 5.24 -6.94
C VAL A 84 7.25 4.27 -8.00
N ASN A 85 8.01 3.26 -8.43
CA ASN A 85 7.39 2.13 -9.14
C ASN A 85 7.27 0.93 -8.21
N VAL A 86 6.10 0.29 -8.23
CA VAL A 86 5.85 -0.97 -7.53
C VAL A 86 5.44 -2.06 -8.51
N ARG A 87 5.81 -3.31 -8.22
CA ARG A 87 5.36 -4.49 -8.96
C ARG A 87 4.50 -5.38 -8.08
N PHE A 88 3.59 -6.11 -8.70
CA PHE A 88 2.86 -7.18 -8.05
C PHE A 88 3.83 -8.23 -7.49
N LYS A 89 3.63 -8.62 -6.23
CA LYS A 89 4.40 -9.69 -5.58
C LYS A 89 3.51 -10.90 -5.31
N GLU A 90 2.39 -10.70 -4.61
CA GLU A 90 1.50 -11.78 -4.19
C GLU A 90 0.07 -11.25 -4.00
N LYS A 91 -0.93 -12.08 -4.30
CA LYS A 91 -2.34 -11.82 -3.93
C LYS A 91 -2.61 -12.56 -2.62
N LEU A 92 -3.24 -11.88 -1.67
CA LEU A 92 -3.58 -12.50 -0.39
C LEU A 92 -4.60 -13.63 -0.62
N LYS A 93 -4.47 -14.73 0.13
CA LYS A 93 -5.41 -15.87 0.06
C LYS A 93 -6.80 -15.42 0.46
N THR A 94 -6.89 -14.79 1.63
CA THR A 94 -8.09 -14.12 2.10
C THR A 94 -7.80 -12.64 2.28
N PRO A 95 -8.61 -11.74 1.67
CA PRO A 95 -8.53 -10.31 1.92
C PRO A 95 -8.73 -9.96 3.39
N ILE A 96 -8.08 -8.90 3.85
CA ILE A 96 -8.16 -8.45 5.24
C ILE A 96 -8.95 -7.14 5.28
N THR A 97 -10.20 -7.21 5.73
CA THR A 97 -11.10 -6.06 5.77
C THR A 97 -10.67 -5.06 6.85
N LEU A 98 -10.93 -3.78 6.62
CA LEU A 98 -10.69 -2.71 7.61
C LEU A 98 -11.40 -2.99 8.94
N GLU A 99 -12.59 -3.60 8.88
CA GLU A 99 -13.33 -4.01 10.07
C GLU A 99 -12.55 -5.04 10.90
N SER A 100 -12.05 -6.11 10.27
CA SER A 100 -11.23 -7.12 10.96
C SER A 100 -9.95 -6.52 11.56
N ILE A 101 -9.34 -5.54 10.86
CA ILE A 101 -8.16 -4.81 11.35
C ILE A 101 -8.53 -3.99 12.60
N LYS A 102 -9.68 -3.31 12.59
CA LYS A 102 -10.15 -2.50 13.73
C LYS A 102 -10.50 -3.35 14.96
N MET A 103 -11.02 -4.56 14.76
CA MET A 103 -11.33 -5.49 15.86
C MET A 103 -10.06 -5.99 16.56
N ASN A 104 -8.93 -6.02 15.86
CA ASN A 104 -7.66 -6.43 16.45
C ASN A 104 -7.01 -5.28 17.23
N LYS A 105 -7.16 -5.27 18.56
CA LYS A 105 -6.58 -4.25 19.46
C LYS A 105 -5.07 -4.03 19.26
N LYS A 106 -4.32 -5.06 18.82
CA LYS A 106 -2.87 -4.98 18.55
C LYS A 106 -2.53 -4.14 17.30
N LEU A 107 -3.52 -3.78 16.49
CA LEU A 107 -3.36 -2.98 15.27
C LEU A 107 -3.95 -1.57 15.41
N SER A 108 -4.57 -1.24 16.55
CA SER A 108 -5.22 0.05 16.81
C SER A 108 -4.30 1.27 16.65
N HIS A 109 -2.98 1.07 16.76
CA HIS A 109 -1.99 2.13 16.59
C HIS A 109 -1.74 2.52 15.13
N LEU A 110 -2.13 1.68 14.16
CA LEU A 110 -1.84 1.88 12.74
C LEU A 110 -2.44 3.18 12.21
N SER A 111 -1.67 3.89 11.38
CA SER A 111 -2.13 5.08 10.65
C SER A 111 -3.35 4.79 9.78
N LEU A 112 -3.56 3.53 9.36
CA LEU A 112 -4.75 3.11 8.60
C LEU A 112 -6.05 3.42 9.35
N ILE A 113 -6.04 3.25 10.68
CA ILE A 113 -7.18 3.49 11.56
C ILE A 113 -7.22 4.96 11.98
N LYS A 114 -6.07 5.52 12.35
CA LYS A 114 -5.98 6.87 12.93
C LYS A 114 -6.07 8.00 11.90
N GLN A 115 -5.70 7.74 10.65
CA GLN A 115 -5.56 8.76 9.60
C GLN A 115 -6.18 8.25 8.28
N SER A 116 -7.50 8.31 8.19
CA SER A 116 -8.25 7.77 7.05
C SER A 116 -7.83 8.38 5.70
N ARG A 117 -7.43 9.66 5.67
CA ARG A 117 -7.01 10.39 4.46
C ARG A 117 -5.55 10.15 4.05
N LEU A 118 -4.73 9.49 4.88
CA LEU A 118 -3.36 9.16 4.52
C LEU A 118 -3.35 7.95 3.56
N SER A 119 -2.80 8.12 2.36
CA SER A 119 -2.81 7.10 1.29
C SER A 119 -1.60 6.18 1.30
N VAL A 120 -0.45 6.66 1.79
CA VAL A 120 0.79 5.88 1.92
C VAL A 120 1.26 6.00 3.35
N MET A 121 1.49 4.87 4.02
CA MET A 121 1.83 4.83 5.44
C MET A 121 2.81 3.71 5.79
N PRO A 122 3.65 3.89 6.81
CA PRO A 122 4.51 2.82 7.31
C PRO A 122 3.69 1.76 8.05
N ILE A 123 4.15 0.52 7.98
CA ILE A 123 3.66 -0.60 8.78
C ILE A 123 4.85 -1.15 9.56
N ASP A 124 4.75 -1.27 10.87
CA ASP A 124 5.82 -1.87 11.65
C ASP A 124 5.87 -3.40 11.44
N SER A 125 7.03 -3.99 11.72
CA SER A 125 7.27 -5.42 11.50
C SER A 125 6.31 -6.33 12.28
N LYS A 126 5.82 -5.91 13.45
CA LYS A 126 4.88 -6.70 14.26
C LYS A 126 3.50 -6.69 13.62
N SER A 127 3.01 -5.52 13.21
CA SER A 127 1.75 -5.39 12.47
C SER A 127 1.79 -6.09 11.12
N TRP A 128 2.91 -6.03 10.39
CA TRP A 128 3.08 -6.77 9.13
C TRP A 128 2.88 -8.28 9.31
N LYS A 129 3.49 -8.87 10.35
CA LYS A 129 3.34 -10.30 10.67
C LYS A 129 1.89 -10.65 11.04
N ILE A 130 1.25 -9.81 11.87
CA ILE A 130 -0.15 -10.03 12.28
C ILE A 130 -1.07 -10.03 11.06
N LEU A 131 -0.95 -9.04 10.18
CA LEU A 131 -1.77 -8.93 8.97
C LEU A 131 -1.56 -10.13 8.04
N ASN A 132 -0.31 -10.55 7.79
CA ASN A 132 -0.05 -11.75 6.99
C ASN A 132 -0.66 -13.02 7.59
N ASN A 133 -0.65 -13.16 8.92
CA ASN A 133 -1.29 -14.29 9.58
C ASN A 133 -2.82 -14.24 9.45
N MET A 134 -3.43 -13.06 9.57
CA MET A 134 -4.87 -12.88 9.36
C MET A 134 -5.30 -13.34 7.95
N SER A 135 -4.48 -13.08 6.93
CA SER A 135 -4.76 -13.54 5.56
C SER A 135 -4.73 -15.07 5.38
N ARG A 136 -4.06 -15.80 6.26
CA ARG A 136 -3.88 -17.26 6.17
C ARG A 136 -4.93 -18.05 6.97
N ILE A 137 -5.59 -17.42 7.93
CA ILE A 137 -6.42 -18.10 8.94
C ILE A 137 -7.91 -18.11 8.58
N ASN A 138 -8.36 -17.26 7.64
CA ASN A 138 -9.75 -17.22 7.22
C ASN A 138 -10.05 -18.29 6.15
N SER A 139 -10.03 -19.57 6.56
CA SER A 139 -10.54 -20.74 5.82
C SER A 139 -11.69 -21.37 6.59
#